data_AF-A0A927SNQ6-F1
#
_entry.id   AF-A0A927SNQ6-F1
#
_cell.length_a   1.000
_cell.length_b   1.000
_cell.length_c   1.000
_cell.angle_alpha   90.00
_cell.angle_beta   90.00
_cell.angle_gamma   90.00
#
_symmetry.space_group_name_H-M   'P 1'
#
loop_
_entity.id
_entity.type
_entity.pdbx_description
1 polymer ?
#
loop_
_entity_poly.entity_id
_entity_poly.type
_entity_poly.pdbx_seq_one_letter_code
_entity_poly.pdbx_strand_id
1 'polypeptide(L)'
;MLYYYLVIIMNQELIKYIEEKIFPEYLKNEEGHGIKHIKTVIERSKKLSAGFDVNQDIVYTVASFHDIGHYIDRKNHEKISADIFYQNEDMKAFFTEEERLIIKEAIEDHRSTLDREPRSIYGKIVSSADRTILDIDESLKRAYVYGKKHFPEYSEEESRIRVREHYINKYGRNGYAKTFIQDDEYDKALEGFRELLDNEQEFYKRLDKVIKNI
;
A
#
# COMPACT_ATOMS: atom_id res chain seq x y z
N MET A 1 -39.06 -13.36 1.85
CA MET A 1 -37.62 -13.70 1.80
C MET A 1 -36.85 -12.52 2.35
N LEU A 2 -36.44 -12.62 3.63
CA LEU A 2 -35.72 -11.58 4.35
C LEU A 2 -34.23 -11.61 3.94
N TYR A 3 -33.82 -10.76 3.00
CA TYR A 3 -32.41 -10.37 2.90
C TYR A 3 -32.19 -9.25 3.91
N TYR A 4 -31.98 -9.65 5.18
CA TYR A 4 -31.35 -8.75 6.15
C TYR A 4 -29.97 -8.41 5.59
N TYR A 5 -29.80 -7.16 5.16
CA TYR A 5 -28.49 -6.55 5.02
C TYR A 5 -27.78 -6.71 6.36
N LEU A 6 -26.82 -7.63 6.43
CA LEU A 6 -25.88 -7.68 7.53
C LEU A 6 -25.06 -6.40 7.40
N VAL A 7 -25.47 -5.34 8.09
CA VAL A 7 -24.55 -4.24 8.38
C VAL A 7 -23.48 -4.89 9.25
N ILE A 8 -22.33 -5.20 8.65
CA ILE A 8 -21.17 -5.69 9.40
C ILE A 8 -20.70 -4.51 10.25
N ILE A 9 -21.14 -4.48 11.50
CA ILE A 9 -20.73 -3.45 12.47
C ILE A 9 -19.33 -3.84 12.95
N MET A 10 -18.32 -3.13 12.47
CA MET A 10 -16.96 -3.22 13.02
C MET A 10 -16.93 -2.80 14.49
N ASN A 11 -16.01 -3.39 15.26
CA ASN A 11 -15.85 -3.11 16.68
C ASN A 11 -15.43 -1.65 16.92
N GLN A 12 -16.29 -0.87 17.58
CA GLN A 12 -16.07 0.56 17.80
C GLN A 12 -14.90 0.87 18.73
N GLU A 13 -14.63 0.01 19.72
CA GLU A 13 -13.49 0.18 20.62
C GLU A 13 -12.17 -0.10 19.90
N LEU A 14 -12.15 -1.06 18.97
CA LEU A 14 -11.00 -1.29 18.09
C LEU A 14 -10.73 -0.09 17.18
N ILE A 15 -11.78 0.45 16.54
CA ILE A 15 -11.67 1.65 15.69
C ILE A 15 -11.08 2.79 16.51
N LYS A 16 -11.67 3.08 17.66
CA LYS A 16 -11.20 4.15 18.55
C LYS A 16 -9.75 3.95 18.96
N TYR A 17 -9.37 2.73 19.33
CA TYR A 17 -7.98 2.41 19.68
C TYR A 17 -7.04 2.71 18.52
N ILE A 18 -7.35 2.23 17.31
CA ILE A 18 -6.51 2.46 16.12
C ILE A 18 -6.41 3.95 15.81
N GLU A 19 -7.51 4.69 15.86
CA GLU A 19 -7.52 6.13 15.60
C GLU A 19 -6.72 6.93 16.63
N GLU A 20 -6.79 6.56 17.92
CA GLU A 20 -6.14 7.30 19.01
C GLU A 20 -4.69 6.89 19.26
N LYS A 21 -4.31 5.63 18.96
CA LYS A 21 -3.00 5.07 19.32
C LYS A 21 -2.13 4.74 18.12
N ILE A 22 -2.72 4.30 17.01
CA ILE A 22 -1.99 3.80 15.84
C ILE A 22 -1.84 4.89 14.78
N PHE A 23 -2.91 5.63 14.47
CA PHE A 23 -2.85 6.71 13.48
C PHE A 23 -1.83 7.82 13.79
N PRO A 24 -1.64 8.27 15.04
CA PRO A 24 -0.63 9.28 15.35
C PRO A 24 0.81 8.83 15.07
N GLU A 25 1.11 7.53 15.09
CA GLU A 25 2.45 7.00 14.84
C GLU A 25 2.91 7.27 13.40
N TYR A 26 1.98 7.42 12.46
CA TYR A 26 2.28 7.76 11.07
C TYR A 26 2.80 9.20 10.87
N LEU A 27 2.82 10.04 11.92
CA LEU A 27 3.56 11.30 11.91
C LEU A 27 5.09 11.09 11.81
N LYS A 28 5.58 9.89 12.14
CA LYS A 28 7.01 9.52 12.04
C LYS A 28 7.40 9.09 10.63
N ASN A 29 6.44 8.66 9.81
CA ASN A 29 6.69 8.22 8.44
C ASN A 29 6.89 9.40 7.47
N GLU A 30 7.54 9.14 6.33
CA GLU A 30 7.59 10.10 5.23
C GLU A 30 6.23 10.28 4.55
N GLU A 31 6.03 11.39 3.84
CA GLU A 31 4.72 11.78 3.27
C GLU A 31 4.06 10.66 2.45
N GLY A 32 4.85 9.92 1.66
CA GLY A 32 4.37 8.82 0.82
C GLY A 32 3.78 7.63 1.59
N HIS A 33 4.11 7.49 2.88
CA HIS A 33 3.70 6.41 3.78
C HIS A 33 3.05 6.97 5.08
N GLY A 34 2.57 8.22 5.04
CA GLY A 34 1.89 8.87 6.15
C GLY A 34 0.40 8.53 6.23
N ILE A 35 -0.33 9.14 7.16
CA ILE A 35 -1.73 8.79 7.46
C ILE A 35 -2.69 8.86 6.26
N LYS A 36 -2.42 9.74 5.28
CA LYS A 36 -3.22 9.84 4.05
C LYS A 36 -3.15 8.56 3.22
N HIS A 37 -1.96 7.96 3.10
CA HIS A 37 -1.74 6.67 2.44
C HIS A 37 -2.54 5.58 3.17
N ILE A 38 -2.35 5.47 4.48
CA ILE A 38 -3.00 4.44 5.30
C ILE A 38 -4.53 4.49 5.22
N LYS A 39 -5.12 5.68 5.32
CA LYS A 39 -6.57 5.84 5.15
C LYS A 39 -7.05 5.41 3.75
N THR A 40 -6.25 5.66 2.73
CA THR A 40 -6.55 5.19 1.37
C THR A 40 -6.51 3.66 1.28
N VAL A 41 -5.48 3.02 1.87
CA VAL A 41 -5.35 1.57 1.89
C VAL A 41 -6.47 0.92 2.70
N ILE A 42 -6.91 1.54 3.81
CA ILE A 42 -8.06 1.09 4.60
C ILE A 42 -9.34 1.09 3.75
N GLU A 43 -9.66 2.21 3.10
CA GLU A 43 -10.88 2.31 2.28
C GLU A 43 -10.86 1.35 1.09
N ARG A 44 -9.70 1.20 0.44
CA ARG A 44 -9.52 0.20 -0.62
C ARG A 44 -9.65 -1.22 -0.08
N SER A 45 -9.08 -1.52 1.07
CA SER A 45 -9.18 -2.86 1.69
C SER A 45 -10.64 -3.23 1.98
N LYS A 46 -11.44 -2.28 2.46
CA LYS A 46 -12.90 -2.47 2.64
C LYS A 46 -13.62 -2.72 1.32
N LYS A 47 -13.30 -1.95 0.27
CA LYS A 47 -13.90 -2.14 -1.07
C LYS A 47 -13.56 -3.52 -1.64
N LEU A 48 -12.29 -3.92 -1.56
CA LEU A 48 -11.79 -5.18 -2.10
C LEU A 48 -12.23 -6.40 -1.26
N SER A 49 -12.55 -6.21 0.02
CA SER A 49 -13.04 -7.29 0.89
C SER A 49 -14.54 -7.58 0.71
N ALA A 50 -15.32 -6.69 0.10
CA ALA A 50 -16.78 -6.74 0.07
C ALA A 50 -17.37 -8.01 -0.57
N GLY A 51 -16.63 -8.67 -1.46
CA GLY A 51 -17.03 -9.92 -2.11
C GLY A 51 -16.63 -11.20 -1.37
N PHE A 52 -15.98 -11.09 -0.22
CA PHE A 52 -15.42 -12.22 0.53
C PHE A 52 -16.05 -12.34 1.91
N ASP A 53 -16.21 -13.57 2.38
CA ASP A 53 -16.59 -13.86 3.77
C ASP A 53 -15.37 -13.70 4.68
N VAL A 54 -15.13 -12.47 5.12
CA VAL A 54 -13.96 -12.09 5.95
C VAL A 54 -14.37 -11.20 7.11
N ASN A 55 -13.63 -11.32 8.21
CA ASN A 55 -13.78 -10.46 9.39
C ASN A 55 -13.25 -9.04 9.06
N GLN A 56 -14.14 -8.04 9.06
CA GLN A 56 -13.79 -6.66 8.72
C GLN A 56 -12.89 -5.99 9.78
N ASP A 57 -12.91 -6.45 11.03
CA ASP A 57 -11.99 -5.97 12.07
C ASP A 57 -10.55 -6.38 11.75
N ILE A 58 -10.34 -7.59 11.19
CA ILE A 58 -9.03 -8.05 10.71
C ILE A 58 -8.60 -7.25 9.49
N VAL A 59 -9.48 -7.05 8.50
CA VAL A 59 -9.19 -6.23 7.29
C VAL A 59 -8.74 -4.83 7.70
N TYR A 60 -9.49 -4.19 8.59
CA TYR A 60 -9.19 -2.85 9.10
C TYR A 60 -7.86 -2.81 9.85
N THR A 61 -7.60 -3.78 10.72
CA THR A 61 -6.37 -3.85 11.51
C THR A 61 -5.14 -4.07 10.64
N VAL A 62 -5.19 -5.03 9.72
CA VAL A 62 -4.08 -5.29 8.78
C VAL A 62 -3.73 -4.03 8.00
N ALA A 63 -4.74 -3.37 7.40
CA ALA A 63 -4.53 -2.14 6.65
C ALA A 63 -4.01 -0.98 7.52
N SER A 64 -4.43 -0.90 8.79
CA SER A 64 -4.01 0.15 9.71
C SER A 64 -2.59 -0.03 10.23
N PHE A 65 -2.06 -1.25 10.26
CA PHE A 65 -0.72 -1.55 10.78
C PHE A 65 0.34 -1.79 9.70
N HIS A 66 -0.03 -2.10 8.45
CA HIS A 66 0.92 -2.66 7.47
C HIS A 66 2.24 -1.89 7.28
N ASP A 67 2.21 -0.56 7.45
CA ASP A 67 3.31 0.37 7.21
C ASP A 67 3.81 1.09 8.47
N ILE A 68 3.35 0.71 9.67
CA ILE A 68 3.67 1.43 10.93
C ILE A 68 5.17 1.41 11.26
N GLY A 69 5.88 0.36 10.84
CA GLY A 69 7.32 0.21 11.02
C GLY A 69 8.18 0.91 9.97
N HIS A 70 7.59 1.62 9.00
CA HIS A 70 8.32 2.17 7.86
C HIS A 70 9.37 3.23 8.26
N TYR A 71 9.11 4.07 9.27
CA TYR A 71 10.10 5.04 9.77
C TYR A 71 11.31 4.38 10.45
N ILE A 72 11.19 3.14 10.92
CA ILE A 72 12.26 2.42 11.62
C ILE A 72 13.24 1.84 10.60
N ASP A 73 12.74 1.03 9.67
CA ASP A 73 13.52 0.51 8.56
C ASP A 73 12.63 0.21 7.36
N ARG A 74 12.62 1.14 6.40
CA ARG A 74 11.93 1.00 5.11
C ARG A 74 12.23 -0.31 4.39
N LYS A 75 13.43 -0.88 4.51
CA LYS A 75 13.78 -2.12 3.79
C LYS A 75 13.15 -3.36 4.38
N ASN A 76 12.79 -3.35 5.66
CA ASN A 76 12.22 -4.51 6.37
C ASN A 76 10.91 -4.17 7.11
N HIS A 77 10.27 -3.06 6.73
CA HIS A 77 9.12 -2.48 7.45
C HIS A 77 7.96 -3.44 7.57
N GLU A 78 7.75 -4.36 6.63
CA GLU A 78 6.68 -5.33 6.67
C GLU A 78 6.81 -6.27 7.88
N LYS A 79 8.03 -6.71 8.19
CA LYS A 79 8.31 -7.58 9.35
C LYS A 79 8.22 -6.80 10.66
N ILE A 80 8.78 -5.59 10.66
CA ILE A 80 8.75 -4.70 11.82
C ILE A 80 7.32 -4.31 12.16
N SER A 81 6.49 -3.99 11.17
CA SER A 81 5.08 -3.67 11.35
C SER A 81 4.29 -4.85 11.90
N ALA A 82 4.59 -6.06 11.41
CA ALA A 82 4.00 -7.28 11.93
C ALA A 82 4.39 -7.54 13.39
N ASP A 83 5.66 -7.33 13.73
CA ASP A 83 6.16 -7.49 15.10
C ASP A 83 5.58 -6.44 16.04
N ILE A 84 5.45 -5.17 15.60
CA ILE A 84 4.78 -4.10 16.35
C ILE A 84 3.33 -4.50 16.65
N PHE A 85 2.59 -4.99 15.64
CA PHE A 85 1.23 -5.48 15.85
C PHE A 85 1.20 -6.67 16.82
N TYR A 86 2.06 -7.67 16.61
CA TYR A 86 2.00 -8.92 17.35
C TYR A 86 2.51 -8.80 18.80
N GLN A 87 3.35 -7.80 19.09
CA GLN A 87 3.77 -7.46 20.46
C GLN A 87 2.80 -6.50 21.14
N ASN A 88 1.82 -5.92 20.42
CA ASN A 88 0.82 -5.07 21.02
C ASN A 88 -0.14 -5.92 21.87
N GLU A 89 -0.01 -5.79 23.19
CA GLU A 89 -0.82 -6.50 24.18
C GLU A 89 -2.28 -6.07 24.17
N ASP A 90 -2.58 -4.80 23.83
CA ASP A 90 -3.96 -4.31 23.74
C ASP A 90 -4.73 -5.03 22.62
N MET A 91 -4.04 -5.50 21.57
CA MET A 91 -4.66 -6.28 20.49
C MET A 91 -5.20 -7.64 20.96
N LYS A 92 -4.75 -8.16 22.11
CA LYS A 92 -5.29 -9.40 22.70
C LYS A 92 -6.72 -9.22 23.23
N ALA A 93 -7.16 -7.98 23.46
CA ALA A 93 -8.54 -7.71 23.85
C ALA A 93 -9.52 -7.80 22.66
N PHE A 94 -9.02 -7.70 21.42
CA PHE A 94 -9.84 -7.65 20.21
C PHE A 94 -9.78 -8.94 19.40
N PHE A 95 -8.67 -9.68 19.47
CA PHE A 95 -8.41 -10.82 18.60
C PHE A 95 -7.92 -12.04 19.38
N THR A 96 -8.37 -13.21 18.96
CA THR A 96 -7.80 -14.49 19.42
C THR A 96 -6.37 -14.66 18.94
N GLU A 97 -5.61 -15.56 19.55
CA GLU A 97 -4.22 -15.80 19.15
C GLU A 97 -4.09 -16.27 17.69
N GLU A 98 -5.04 -17.07 17.21
CA GLU A 98 -5.12 -17.52 15.82
C GLU A 98 -5.37 -16.34 14.85
N GLU A 99 -6.28 -15.43 15.19
CA GLU A 99 -6.53 -14.22 14.40
C GLU A 99 -5.33 -13.27 14.41
N ARG A 100 -4.64 -13.13 15.55
CA ARG A 100 -3.42 -12.31 15.66
C ARG A 100 -2.30 -12.86 14.77
N LEU A 101 -2.14 -14.19 14.70
CA LEU A 101 -1.22 -14.80 13.75
C LEU A 101 -1.62 -14.46 12.31
N ILE A 102 -2.88 -14.63 11.93
CA ILE A 102 -3.38 -14.26 10.59
C ILE A 102 -3.10 -12.79 10.24
N ILE A 103 -3.31 -11.87 11.18
CA ILE A 103 -3.04 -10.44 11.00
C ILE A 103 -1.54 -10.20 10.79
N LYS A 104 -0.69 -10.78 11.65
CA LYS A 104 0.77 -10.70 11.51
C LYS A 104 1.22 -11.18 10.13
N GLU A 105 0.74 -12.34 9.71
CA GLU A 105 1.09 -12.92 8.42
C GLU A 105 0.63 -12.06 7.24
N ALA A 106 -0.57 -11.49 7.32
CA ALA A 106 -1.10 -10.60 6.30
C ALA A 106 -0.30 -9.29 6.19
N ILE A 107 0.15 -8.74 7.33
CA ILE A 107 1.05 -7.57 7.36
C ILE A 107 2.40 -7.91 6.71
N GLU A 108 3.02 -9.05 7.03
CA GLU A 108 4.29 -9.47 6.41
C GLU A 108 4.15 -9.66 4.88
N ASP A 109 2.97 -10.05 4.42
CA ASP A 109 2.73 -10.43 3.03
C ASP A 109 2.30 -9.27 2.12
N HIS A 110 2.11 -8.05 2.66
CA HIS A 110 1.56 -6.96 1.86
C HIS A 110 2.50 -6.48 0.74
N ARG A 111 3.82 -6.61 0.95
CA ARG A 111 4.86 -5.96 0.15
C ARG A 111 4.82 -6.33 -1.34
N SER A 112 4.93 -5.31 -2.20
CA SER A 112 4.90 -5.51 -3.65
C SER A 112 6.02 -6.39 -4.24
N THR A 113 7.16 -6.49 -3.56
CA THR A 113 8.31 -7.30 -3.97
C THR A 113 8.30 -8.73 -3.41
N LEU A 114 7.21 -9.15 -2.74
CA LEU A 114 7.06 -10.52 -2.28
C LEU A 114 7.11 -11.48 -3.47
N ASP A 115 7.98 -12.48 -3.38
CA ASP A 115 8.26 -13.46 -4.44
C ASP A 115 7.29 -14.65 -4.45
N ARG A 116 6.41 -14.73 -3.45
CA ARG A 116 5.34 -15.71 -3.32
C ARG A 116 3.97 -15.04 -3.19
N GLU A 117 2.93 -15.85 -3.27
CA GLU A 117 1.57 -15.41 -2.97
C GLU A 117 1.38 -15.14 -1.46
N PRO A 118 0.56 -14.15 -1.07
CA PRO A 118 0.14 -13.98 0.31
C PRO A 118 -0.56 -15.22 0.87
N ARG A 119 -0.26 -15.58 2.12
CA ARG A 119 -0.71 -16.80 2.82
C ARG A 119 -2.22 -16.85 3.01
N SER A 120 -2.86 -15.69 3.15
CA SER A 120 -4.29 -15.59 3.48
C SER A 120 -5.02 -14.60 2.57
N ILE A 121 -6.35 -14.69 2.55
CA ILE A 121 -7.20 -13.70 1.87
C ILE A 121 -6.97 -12.28 2.38
N TYR A 122 -6.69 -12.12 3.69
CA TYR A 122 -6.36 -10.82 4.29
C TYR A 122 -5.06 -10.25 3.72
N GLY A 123 -4.04 -11.09 3.54
CA GLY A 123 -2.79 -10.71 2.87
C GLY A 123 -3.02 -10.30 1.41
N LYS A 124 -3.85 -11.05 0.67
CA LYS A 124 -4.22 -10.71 -0.72
C LYS A 124 -4.95 -9.37 -0.82
N ILE A 125 -5.88 -9.10 0.10
CA ILE A 125 -6.63 -7.85 0.18
C ILE A 125 -5.68 -6.67 0.44
N VAL A 126 -4.91 -6.69 1.53
CA VAL A 126 -4.02 -5.56 1.87
C VAL A 126 -2.96 -5.34 0.80
N SER A 127 -2.38 -6.43 0.27
CA SER A 127 -1.38 -6.32 -0.79
C SER A 127 -1.98 -5.66 -2.04
N SER A 128 -3.21 -6.03 -2.44
CA SER A 128 -3.88 -5.42 -3.59
C SER A 128 -4.34 -3.98 -3.31
N ALA A 129 -4.76 -3.69 -2.08
CA ALA A 129 -5.21 -2.37 -1.66
C ALA A 129 -4.06 -1.36 -1.58
N ASP A 130 -2.89 -1.77 -1.08
CA ASP A 130 -1.68 -0.95 -0.95
C ASP A 130 -1.10 -0.54 -2.32
N ARG A 131 -1.28 -1.40 -3.33
CA ARG A 131 -0.97 -1.06 -4.72
C ARG A 131 -1.95 0.00 -5.22
N THR A 132 -1.51 1.25 -5.18
CA THR A 132 -2.27 2.40 -5.64
C THR A 132 -1.56 3.13 -6.77
N ILE A 133 -2.32 3.45 -7.82
CA ILE A 133 -1.96 4.41 -8.88
C ILE A 133 -3.07 5.47 -8.86
N LEU A 134 -3.06 6.31 -7.83
CA LEU A 134 -4.08 7.36 -7.67
C LEU A 134 -3.84 8.52 -8.64
N ASP A 135 -2.56 8.89 -8.78
CA ASP A 135 -2.11 9.98 -9.62
C ASP A 135 -0.73 9.64 -10.19
N ILE A 136 -0.64 9.64 -11.52
CA ILE A 136 0.60 9.36 -12.24
C ILE A 136 1.60 10.49 -12.01
N ASP A 137 1.18 11.75 -11.96
CA ASP A 137 2.08 12.91 -11.81
C ASP A 137 2.71 12.91 -10.42
N GLU A 138 1.93 12.67 -9.37
CA GLU A 138 2.48 12.52 -8.02
C GLU A 138 3.36 11.27 -7.86
N SER A 139 3.06 10.20 -8.60
CA SER A 139 3.96 9.05 -8.66
C SER A 139 5.31 9.45 -9.28
N LEU A 140 5.30 10.06 -10.46
CA LEU A 140 6.50 10.56 -11.15
C LEU A 140 7.31 11.52 -10.26
N LYS A 141 6.63 12.46 -9.59
CA LYS A 141 7.24 13.40 -8.64
C LYS A 141 7.95 12.70 -7.50
N ARG A 142 7.28 11.76 -6.81
CA ARG A 142 7.88 10.99 -5.71
C ARG A 142 9.10 10.20 -6.17
N ALA A 143 9.01 9.53 -7.31
CA ALA A 143 10.15 8.81 -7.87
C ALA A 143 11.31 9.77 -8.13
N TYR A 144 11.08 10.91 -8.79
CA TYR A 144 12.11 11.89 -9.07
C TYR A 144 12.78 12.47 -7.81
N VAL A 145 11.98 12.93 -6.83
CA VAL A 145 12.49 13.46 -5.55
C VAL A 145 13.30 12.41 -4.79
N TYR A 146 12.84 11.16 -4.78
CA TYR A 146 13.60 10.03 -4.23
C TYR A 146 14.96 9.87 -4.93
N GLY A 147 15.02 10.09 -6.25
CA GLY A 147 16.26 10.10 -7.01
C GLY A 147 17.25 11.14 -6.56
N LYS A 148 16.79 12.39 -6.48
CA LYS A 148 17.65 13.50 -6.04
C LYS A 148 18.23 13.30 -4.65
N LYS A 149 17.48 12.66 -3.75
CA LYS A 149 17.96 12.37 -2.38
C LYS A 149 18.95 11.20 -2.32
N HIS A 150 18.71 10.13 -3.08
CA HIS A 150 19.46 8.88 -2.93
C HIS A 150 20.58 8.67 -3.96
N PHE A 151 20.55 9.42 -5.06
CA PHE A 151 21.52 9.38 -6.16
C PHE A 151 21.89 10.83 -6.56
N PRO A 152 22.43 11.64 -5.63
CA PRO A 152 22.73 13.05 -5.88
C PRO A 152 23.78 13.27 -6.98
N GLU A 153 24.55 12.22 -7.31
CA GLU A 153 25.56 12.21 -8.37
C GLU A 153 24.97 12.08 -9.79
N TYR A 154 23.70 11.67 -9.92
CA TYR A 154 23.07 11.51 -11.24
C TYR A 154 22.81 12.88 -11.88
N SER A 155 23.19 12.99 -13.14
CA SER A 155 22.76 14.08 -14.01
C SER A 155 21.23 14.11 -14.14
N GLU A 156 20.71 15.19 -14.73
CA GLU A 156 19.27 15.31 -14.99
C GLU A 156 18.76 14.21 -15.93
N GLU A 157 19.55 13.86 -16.95
CA GLU A 157 19.23 12.78 -17.89
C GLU A 157 19.21 11.41 -17.20
N GLU A 158 20.25 11.10 -16.41
CA GLU A 158 20.30 9.84 -15.63
C GLU A 158 19.15 9.76 -14.62
N SER A 159 18.81 10.88 -13.97
CA SER A 159 17.65 10.96 -13.06
C SER A 159 16.35 10.59 -13.78
N ARG A 160 16.13 11.13 -14.99
CA ARG A 160 14.94 10.86 -15.81
C ARG A 160 14.88 9.41 -16.28
N ILE A 161 16.01 8.87 -16.78
CA ILE A 161 16.13 7.46 -17.18
C ILE A 161 15.76 6.54 -16.02
N ARG A 162 16.37 6.77 -14.85
CA ARG A 162 16.12 5.96 -13.65
C ARG A 162 14.65 5.98 -13.20
N VAL A 163 13.96 7.12 -13.31
CA VAL A 163 12.51 7.20 -13.00
C VAL A 163 11.70 6.34 -13.96
N ARG A 164 12.01 6.37 -15.27
CA ARG A 164 11.33 5.52 -16.25
C ARG A 164 11.58 4.04 -15.99
N GLU A 165 12.84 3.65 -15.80
CA GLU A 165 13.23 2.28 -15.52
C GLU A 165 12.57 1.74 -14.24
N HIS A 166 12.50 2.57 -13.18
CA HIS A 166 11.80 2.20 -11.95
C HIS A 166 10.34 1.79 -12.23
N TYR A 167 9.61 2.56 -13.04
CA TYR A 167 8.22 2.27 -13.35
C TYR A 167 8.03 1.17 -14.39
N ILE A 168 8.95 0.99 -15.34
CA ILE A 168 8.96 -0.18 -16.22
C ILE A 168 9.11 -1.47 -15.39
N ASN A 169 10.08 -1.49 -14.48
CA ASN A 169 10.33 -2.66 -13.62
C ASN A 169 9.16 -2.94 -12.67
N LYS A 170 8.49 -1.89 -12.16
CA LYS A 170 7.37 -2.03 -11.22
C LYS A 170 6.04 -2.35 -11.91
N TYR A 171 5.63 -1.53 -12.88
CA TYR A 171 4.29 -1.53 -13.46
C TYR A 171 4.25 -1.88 -14.96
N GLY A 172 5.40 -2.04 -15.62
CA GLY A 172 5.46 -2.45 -17.01
C GLY A 172 4.76 -3.78 -17.28
N ARG A 173 4.70 -4.18 -18.55
CA ARG A 173 4.01 -5.41 -18.99
C ARG A 173 4.53 -6.67 -18.27
N ASN A 174 5.81 -6.69 -17.93
CA ASN A 174 6.47 -7.74 -17.15
C ASN A 174 6.89 -7.27 -15.74
N GLY A 175 6.24 -6.22 -15.22
CA GLY A 175 6.59 -5.62 -13.94
C GLY A 175 6.27 -6.53 -12.76
N TYR A 176 6.99 -6.34 -11.65
CA TYR A 176 6.86 -7.20 -10.46
C TYR A 176 5.59 -6.93 -9.63
N ALA A 177 4.93 -5.77 -9.79
CA ALA A 177 3.75 -5.42 -8.99
C ALA A 177 2.50 -6.21 -9.45
N LYS A 178 2.23 -7.33 -8.78
CA LYS A 178 1.07 -8.21 -9.03
C LYS A 178 -0.07 -7.93 -8.06
N THR A 179 -1.31 -7.78 -8.52
CA THR A 179 -2.50 -7.79 -7.65
C THR A 179 -3.05 -9.20 -7.49
N PHE A 180 -3.78 -9.45 -6.41
CA PHE A 180 -4.36 -10.76 -6.08
C PHE A 180 -5.89 -10.74 -5.98
N ILE A 181 -6.48 -9.53 -5.91
CA ILE A 181 -7.92 -9.28 -5.92
C ILE A 181 -8.24 -8.43 -7.15
N GLN A 182 -9.33 -8.75 -7.84
CA GLN A 182 -9.79 -7.96 -8.98
C GLN A 182 -10.14 -6.54 -8.54
N ASP A 183 -9.62 -5.55 -9.27
CA ASP A 183 -9.86 -4.13 -9.03
C ASP A 183 -9.87 -3.38 -10.36
N ASP A 184 -11.04 -3.28 -10.99
CA ASP A 184 -11.21 -2.65 -12.30
C ASP A 184 -10.69 -1.20 -12.35
N GLU A 185 -10.74 -0.48 -11.22
CA GLU A 185 -10.23 0.90 -11.13
C GLU A 185 -8.70 0.92 -11.20
N TYR A 186 -8.05 0.05 -10.43
CA TYR A 186 -6.60 -0.12 -10.49
C TYR A 186 -6.15 -0.66 -11.85
N ASP A 187 -6.87 -1.64 -12.41
CA ASP A 187 -6.52 -2.25 -13.70
C ASP A 187 -6.57 -1.21 -14.83
N LYS A 188 -7.59 -0.34 -14.84
CA LYS A 188 -7.67 0.79 -15.77
C LYS A 188 -6.55 1.80 -15.58
N ALA A 189 -6.23 2.14 -14.33
CA ALA A 189 -5.13 3.05 -14.02
C ALA A 189 -3.76 2.48 -14.42
N LEU A 190 -3.55 1.19 -14.17
CA LEU A 190 -2.34 0.45 -14.54
C LEU A 190 -2.17 0.39 -16.06
N GLU A 191 -3.25 0.16 -16.81
CA GLU A 191 -3.19 0.15 -18.27
C GLU A 191 -2.81 1.53 -18.83
N GLY A 192 -3.45 2.60 -18.33
CA GLY A 192 -3.07 3.97 -18.73
C GLY A 192 -1.63 4.33 -18.35
N PHE A 193 -1.12 3.81 -17.23
CA PHE A 193 0.30 3.98 -16.88
C PHE A 193 1.20 3.17 -17.82
N ARG A 194 0.81 1.95 -18.22
CA ARG A 194 1.57 1.14 -19.18
C ARG A 194 1.63 1.78 -20.56
N GLU A 195 0.52 2.34 -21.05
CA GLU A 195 0.51 3.12 -22.29
C GLU A 195 1.48 4.30 -22.24
N LEU A 196 1.55 5.01 -21.12
CA LEU A 196 2.53 6.08 -20.91
C LEU A 196 3.97 5.53 -20.91
N LEU A 197 4.23 4.39 -20.27
CA LEU A 197 5.56 3.77 -20.23
C LEU A 197 5.99 3.26 -21.60
N ASP A 198 5.06 2.74 -22.40
CA ASP A 198 5.28 2.24 -23.76
C ASP A 198 5.60 3.39 -24.74
N ASN A 199 5.15 4.63 -24.46
CA ASN A 199 5.48 5.84 -25.21
C ASN A 199 6.55 6.70 -24.53
N GLU A 200 7.82 6.42 -24.84
CA GLU A 200 8.98 7.10 -24.25
C GLU A 200 8.95 8.64 -24.39
N GLN A 201 8.55 9.16 -25.55
CA GLN A 201 8.51 10.61 -25.79
C GLN A 201 7.47 11.30 -24.90
N GLU A 202 6.26 10.73 -24.81
CA GLU A 202 5.20 11.29 -23.96
C GLU A 202 5.52 11.11 -22.48
N PHE A 203 6.16 9.99 -22.08
CA PHE A 203 6.66 9.79 -20.72
C PHE A 203 7.57 10.94 -20.30
N TYR A 204 8.63 11.21 -21.07
CA TYR A 204 9.61 12.23 -20.72
C TYR A 204 9.02 13.63 -20.75
N LYS A 205 8.17 13.94 -21.75
CA LYS A 205 7.45 15.21 -21.82
C LYS A 205 6.56 15.44 -20.59
N ARG A 206 5.88 14.39 -20.10
CA ARG A 206 5.05 14.46 -18.89
C ARG A 206 5.91 14.60 -17.64
N LEU A 207 6.97 13.81 -17.51
CA LEU A 207 7.93 13.90 -16.41
C LEU A 207 8.54 15.31 -16.32
N ASP A 208 8.93 15.91 -17.44
CA ASP A 208 9.51 17.27 -17.47
C ASP A 208 8.51 18.34 -17.00
N LYS A 209 7.21 18.17 -17.28
CA LYS A 209 6.17 19.07 -16.74
C LYS A 209 6.05 18.91 -15.23
N VAL A 210 6.09 17.68 -14.73
CA VAL A 210 6.04 17.39 -13.29
C VAL A 210 7.25 18.03 -12.59
N ILE A 211 8.46 17.80 -13.11
CA ILE A 211 9.71 18.33 -12.53
C ILE A 211 9.71 19.85 -12.44
N LYS A 212 9.17 20.56 -13.45
CA LYS A 212 9.06 22.02 -13.44
C LYS A 212 8.17 22.59 -12.32
N ASN A 213 7.30 21.76 -11.75
CA ASN A 213 6.35 22.13 -10.70
C ASN A 213 6.77 21.64 -9.30
N ILE A 214 8.00 21.13 -9.15
CA ILE A 214 8.60 20.74 -7.86
C ILE A 214 9.38 21.92 -7.29
#